data_AF-A0A1F3B412-F1
#
_entry.id   AF-A0A1F3B412-F1
#
_cell.length_a   1.000
_cell.length_b   1.000
_cell.length_c   1.000
_cell.angle_alpha   90.00
_cell.angle_beta   90.00
_cell.angle_gamma   90.00
#
_symmetry.space_group_name_H-M   'P 1'
#
loop_
_entity.id
_entity.type
_entity.pdbx_description
1 polymer ?
#
loop_
_entity_poly.entity_id
_entity_poly.type
_entity_poly.pdbx_seq_one_letter_code
_entity_poly.pdbx_strand_id
1 'polypeptide(L)'
;MSKQLWTPEKVLDRIRDLHKAGHDLSRGNASKIAPRLVAAAERLLGGWGRAVQEAGMDYIAIAEAARRRALARRAIWSKERVVECIRKAAERKEPLQAAVASRMHPDLYGAACSRRYFGGWANALKAAGIQIQRDKPGKPGEYKASLTEWKVDLLLERISQLAEQKYSIDEHNVQALAPTLYKALIRRFGSWAEALRAAHITTRPRSKRLRRIRNA
;
A
#
# COMPACT_ATOMS: atom_id res chain seq x y z
N MET A 1 11.21 2.17 42.68
CA MET A 1 10.01 2.40 41.83
C MET A 1 8.80 1.78 42.52
N SER A 2 7.83 2.58 42.98
CA SER A 2 6.65 2.09 43.68
C SER A 2 5.80 1.19 42.78
N LYS A 3 5.57 -0.07 43.18
CA LYS A 3 4.54 -0.92 42.58
C LYS A 3 3.20 -0.21 42.79
N GLN A 4 2.61 0.29 41.71
CA GLN A 4 1.30 0.91 41.77
C GLN A 4 0.31 -0.14 42.31
N LEU A 5 -0.19 0.06 43.54
CA LEU A 5 -1.25 -0.79 44.06
C LEU A 5 -2.50 -0.55 43.22
N TRP A 6 -2.97 -1.63 42.60
CA TRP A 6 -4.21 -1.68 41.85
C TRP A 6 -5.31 -2.23 42.77
N THR A 7 -6.38 -1.47 42.92
CA THR A 7 -7.65 -1.93 43.50
C THR A 7 -8.73 -1.93 42.41
N PRO A 8 -9.83 -2.69 42.57
CA PRO A 8 -10.96 -2.65 41.64
C PRO A 8 -11.44 -1.21 41.34
N GLU A 9 -11.61 -0.39 42.37
CA GLU A 9 -12.12 0.99 42.26
C GLU A 9 -11.18 1.87 41.44
N LYS A 10 -9.87 1.77 41.71
CA LYS A 10 -8.84 2.51 40.97
C LYS A 10 -8.77 2.09 39.50
N VAL A 11 -9.04 0.83 39.19
CA VAL A 11 -9.15 0.37 37.80
C VAL A 11 -10.37 1.02 37.14
N LEU A 12 -11.54 1.01 37.79
CA LEU A 12 -12.76 1.62 37.25
C LEU A 12 -12.60 3.12 37.02
N ASP A 13 -12.05 3.85 37.99
CA ASP A 13 -11.79 5.29 37.87
C ASP A 13 -10.85 5.60 36.72
N ARG A 14 -9.79 4.80 36.55
CA ARG A 14 -8.86 5.00 35.44
C ARG A 14 -9.48 4.70 34.08
N ILE A 15 -10.42 3.76 34.00
CA ILE A 15 -11.18 3.51 32.77
C ILE A 15 -12.10 4.72 32.47
N ARG A 16 -12.76 5.29 33.48
CA ARG A 16 -13.57 6.51 33.34
C ARG A 16 -12.73 7.71 32.89
N ASP A 17 -11.52 7.86 33.42
CA ASP A 17 -10.57 8.89 32.96
C ASP A 17 -10.25 8.72 31.48
N LEU A 18 -9.94 7.50 31.04
CA LEU A 18 -9.65 7.22 29.62
C LEU A 18 -10.85 7.55 28.74
N HIS A 19 -12.06 7.25 29.20
CA HIS A 19 -13.30 7.60 28.49
C HIS A 19 -13.50 9.11 28.38
N LYS A 20 -13.34 9.84 29.50
CA LYS A 20 -13.44 11.31 29.55
C LYS A 20 -12.41 11.98 28.65
N ALA A 21 -11.22 11.39 28.53
CA ALA A 21 -10.17 11.83 27.62
C ALA A 21 -10.44 11.48 26.15
N GLY A 22 -11.57 10.84 25.83
CA GLY A 22 -11.96 10.47 24.46
C GLY A 22 -11.17 9.30 23.87
N HIS A 23 -10.49 8.50 24.70
CA HIS A 23 -9.76 7.33 24.19
C HIS A 23 -10.72 6.20 23.82
N ASP A 24 -10.41 5.54 22.69
CA ASP A 24 -11.08 4.31 22.28
C ASP A 24 -10.81 3.19 23.30
N LEU A 25 -11.85 2.75 24.00
CA LEU A 25 -11.74 1.70 25.03
C LEU A 25 -11.83 0.28 24.46
N SER A 26 -11.82 0.10 23.14
CA SER A 26 -11.71 -1.24 22.57
C SER A 26 -10.44 -1.93 23.09
N ARG A 27 -10.54 -3.24 23.36
CA ARG A 27 -9.43 -4.00 23.95
C ARG A 27 -8.11 -3.81 23.18
N GLY A 28 -8.18 -3.80 21.85
CA GLY A 28 -7.01 -3.64 20.99
C GLY A 28 -6.33 -2.27 21.15
N ASN A 29 -7.09 -1.20 21.38
CA ASN A 29 -6.52 0.13 21.63
C ASN A 29 -6.04 0.25 23.09
N ALA A 30 -6.84 -0.20 24.05
CA ALA A 30 -6.50 -0.20 25.47
C ALA A 30 -5.18 -0.93 25.76
N SER A 31 -4.94 -2.10 25.14
CA SER A 31 -3.69 -2.84 25.28
C SER A 31 -2.46 -2.06 24.77
N LYS A 32 -2.62 -1.10 23.85
CA LYS A 32 -1.52 -0.28 23.33
C LYS A 32 -1.22 0.91 24.23
N ILE A 33 -2.26 1.61 24.67
CA ILE A 33 -2.10 2.88 25.41
C ILE A 33 -2.00 2.68 26.93
N ALA A 34 -2.57 1.60 27.46
CA ALA A 34 -2.66 1.35 28.90
C ALA A 34 -2.50 -0.15 29.25
N PRO A 35 -1.40 -0.82 28.84
CA PRO A 35 -1.24 -2.27 29.02
C PRO A 35 -1.29 -2.72 30.50
N ARG A 36 -0.77 -1.90 31.43
CA ARG A 36 -0.79 -2.22 32.88
C ARG A 36 -2.20 -2.14 33.46
N LEU A 37 -3.02 -1.22 32.99
CA LEU A 37 -4.42 -1.08 33.42
C LEU A 37 -5.25 -2.26 32.91
N VAL A 38 -5.03 -2.66 31.65
CA VAL A 38 -5.67 -3.85 31.07
C VAL A 38 -5.34 -5.10 31.89
N ALA A 39 -4.07 -5.32 32.21
CA ALA A 39 -3.66 -6.46 33.04
C ALA A 39 -4.27 -6.42 34.46
N ALA A 40 -4.41 -5.22 35.05
CA ALA A 40 -5.08 -5.06 36.33
C ALA A 40 -6.58 -5.37 36.26
N ALA A 41 -7.27 -4.92 35.20
CA ALA A 41 -8.68 -5.23 34.95
C ALA A 41 -8.91 -6.73 34.74
N GLU A 42 -8.02 -7.42 34.03
CA GLU A 42 -8.09 -8.88 33.87
C GLU A 42 -7.95 -9.61 35.20
N ARG A 43 -6.99 -9.19 36.02
CA ARG A 43 -6.69 -9.83 37.30
C ARG A 43 -7.75 -9.55 38.38
N LEU A 44 -8.29 -8.34 38.44
CA LEU A 44 -9.13 -7.87 39.55
C LEU A 44 -10.62 -7.86 39.23
N LEU A 45 -11.00 -7.68 37.96
CA LEU A 45 -12.38 -7.49 37.52
C LEU A 45 -12.81 -8.56 36.50
N GLY A 46 -12.01 -9.62 36.33
CA GLY A 46 -12.34 -10.76 35.46
C GLY A 46 -12.28 -10.45 33.95
N GLY A 47 -11.74 -9.30 33.54
CA GLY A 47 -11.54 -8.96 32.14
C GLY A 47 -11.69 -7.48 31.84
N TRP A 48 -11.02 -7.02 30.79
CA TRP A 48 -11.14 -5.63 30.32
C TRP A 48 -12.58 -5.25 29.94
N GLY A 49 -13.28 -6.12 29.21
CA GLY A 49 -14.64 -5.82 28.76
C GLY A 49 -15.63 -5.67 29.92
N ARG A 50 -15.52 -6.57 30.90
CA ARG A 50 -16.30 -6.51 32.14
C ARG A 50 -15.97 -5.25 32.95
N ALA A 51 -14.69 -4.92 33.11
CA ALA A 51 -14.27 -3.70 33.80
C ALA A 51 -14.81 -2.42 33.12
N VAL A 52 -14.87 -2.37 31.79
CA VAL A 52 -15.47 -1.25 31.05
C VAL A 52 -16.99 -1.17 31.28
N GLN A 53 -17.69 -2.31 31.30
CA GLN A 53 -19.11 -2.39 31.65
C GLN A 53 -19.38 -1.92 33.08
N GLU A 54 -18.61 -2.42 34.06
CA GLU A 54 -18.70 -2.01 35.47
C GLU A 54 -18.35 -0.53 35.68
N ALA A 55 -17.50 0.04 34.82
CA ALA A 55 -17.19 1.46 34.84
C ALA A 55 -18.31 2.34 34.24
N GLY A 56 -19.39 1.73 33.71
CA GLY A 56 -20.60 2.42 33.22
C GLY A 56 -20.64 2.63 31.70
N MET A 57 -19.83 1.90 30.92
CA MET A 57 -19.78 2.04 29.46
C MET A 57 -20.21 0.76 28.77
N ASP A 58 -20.95 0.88 27.67
CA ASP A 58 -21.32 -0.27 26.85
C ASP A 58 -20.10 -0.79 26.05
N TYR A 59 -19.39 -1.74 26.65
CA TYR A 59 -18.25 -2.37 26.02
C TYR A 59 -18.60 -3.14 24.73
N ILE A 60 -19.80 -3.70 24.62
CA ILE A 60 -20.22 -4.45 23.43
C ILE A 60 -20.32 -3.49 22.25
N ALA A 61 -21.01 -2.36 22.42
CA ALA A 61 -21.10 -1.32 21.39
C ALA A 61 -19.71 -0.79 20.99
N ILE A 62 -18.81 -0.56 21.96
CA ILE A 62 -17.43 -0.11 21.70
C ILE A 62 -16.66 -1.15 20.87
N ALA A 63 -16.74 -2.43 21.24
CA ALA A 63 -16.09 -3.52 20.55
C ALA A 63 -16.62 -3.69 19.12
N GLU A 64 -17.93 -3.59 18.92
CA GLU A 64 -18.54 -3.62 17.59
C GLU A 64 -18.11 -2.46 16.72
N ALA A 65 -18.11 -1.22 17.24
CA ALA A 65 -17.67 -0.05 16.49
C ALA A 65 -16.19 -0.19 16.06
N ALA A 66 -15.34 -0.73 16.94
CA ALA A 66 -13.95 -1.04 16.60
C ALA A 66 -13.83 -2.12 15.52
N ARG A 67 -14.65 -3.18 15.61
CA ARG A 67 -14.70 -4.26 14.60
C ARG A 67 -15.16 -3.74 13.25
N ARG A 68 -16.22 -2.92 13.19
CA ARG A 68 -16.72 -2.28 11.97
C ARG A 68 -15.63 -1.41 11.32
N ARG A 69 -14.95 -0.55 12.09
CA ARG A 69 -13.82 0.26 11.60
C ARG A 69 -12.66 -0.62 11.08
N ALA A 70 -12.36 -1.73 11.74
CA ALA A 70 -11.34 -2.67 11.27
C ALA A 70 -11.75 -3.38 9.97
N LEU A 71 -13.03 -3.76 9.84
CA LEU A 71 -13.56 -4.41 8.65
C LEU A 71 -13.61 -3.45 7.45
N ALA A 72 -14.06 -2.21 7.66
CA ALA A 72 -14.05 -1.18 6.63
C ALA A 72 -12.62 -0.94 6.10
N ARG A 73 -11.63 -0.83 6.99
CA ARG A 73 -10.21 -0.71 6.58
C ARG A 73 -9.71 -1.94 5.82
N ARG A 74 -10.14 -3.15 6.21
CA ARG A 74 -9.80 -4.39 5.50
C ARG A 74 -10.42 -4.46 4.11
N ALA A 75 -11.63 -3.93 3.92
CA ALA A 75 -12.28 -3.88 2.61
C ALA A 75 -11.55 -2.94 1.65
N ILE A 76 -10.88 -1.90 2.16
CA ILE A 76 -10.17 -0.90 1.36
C ILE A 76 -8.76 -1.36 0.98
N TRP A 77 -8.07 -2.09 1.86
CA TRP A 77 -6.64 -2.38 1.72
C TRP A 77 -6.32 -3.88 1.60
N SER A 78 -5.61 -4.22 0.51
CA SER A 78 -4.90 -5.49 0.32
C SER A 78 -3.39 -5.23 0.14
N LYS A 79 -2.55 -6.26 0.17
CA LYS A 79 -1.10 -6.10 -0.10
C LYS A 79 -0.87 -5.56 -1.51
N GLU A 80 -1.66 -6.06 -2.45
CA GLU A 80 -1.65 -5.72 -3.86
C GLU A 80 -2.03 -4.24 -4.05
N ARG A 81 -3.11 -3.80 -3.40
CA ARG A 81 -3.55 -2.40 -3.48
C ARG A 81 -2.57 -1.43 -2.85
N VAL A 82 -1.91 -1.80 -1.75
CA VAL A 82 -0.84 -0.98 -1.17
C VAL A 82 0.33 -0.84 -2.15
N VAL A 83 0.75 -1.95 -2.79
CA VAL A 83 1.81 -1.91 -3.82
C VAL A 83 1.40 -1.05 -5.01
N GLU A 84 0.18 -1.22 -5.52
CA GLU A 84 -0.36 -0.45 -6.63
C GLU A 84 -0.37 1.06 -6.34
N CYS A 85 -0.87 1.46 -5.16
CA CYS A 85 -0.87 2.86 -4.75
C CYS A 85 0.55 3.45 -4.64
N ILE A 86 1.50 2.67 -4.11
CA ILE A 86 2.91 3.08 -4.05
C ILE A 86 3.49 3.27 -5.46
N ARG A 87 3.20 2.36 -6.40
CA ARG A 87 3.65 2.47 -7.79
C ARG A 87 3.06 3.72 -8.47
N LYS A 88 1.77 3.98 -8.29
CA LYS A 88 1.10 5.19 -8.80
C LYS A 88 1.69 6.49 -8.23
N ALA A 89 2.01 6.52 -6.94
CA ALA A 89 2.71 7.67 -6.34
C ALA A 89 4.10 7.86 -6.95
N ALA A 90 4.82 6.77 -7.20
CA ALA A 90 6.13 6.81 -7.86
C ALA A 90 6.07 7.31 -9.32
N GLU A 91 5.04 6.90 -10.08
CA GLU A 91 4.79 7.39 -11.45
C GLU A 91 4.55 8.89 -11.50
N ARG A 92 3.80 9.41 -10.51
CA ARG A 92 3.54 10.84 -10.33
C ARG A 92 4.77 11.62 -9.84
N LYS A 93 5.90 10.94 -9.63
CA LYS A 93 7.15 11.49 -9.07
C LYS A 93 6.92 12.13 -7.69
N GLU A 94 5.95 11.61 -6.94
CA GLU A 94 5.71 12.08 -5.58
C GLU A 94 6.83 11.64 -4.64
N PRO A 95 7.17 12.42 -3.60
CA PRO A 95 8.19 12.03 -2.65
C PRO A 95 7.75 10.80 -1.85
N LEU A 96 8.48 9.69 -2.00
CA LEU A 96 8.20 8.42 -1.31
C LEU A 96 8.88 8.30 0.06
N GLN A 97 9.41 9.41 0.56
CA GLN A 97 10.02 9.53 1.88
C GLN A 97 8.99 9.18 2.95
N ALA A 98 9.34 8.29 3.89
CA ALA A 98 8.40 7.83 4.92
C ALA A 98 7.72 9.01 5.67
N ALA A 99 8.49 10.07 5.97
CA ALA A 99 7.99 11.27 6.64
C ALA A 99 7.04 12.11 5.78
N VAL A 100 7.18 12.07 4.45
CA VAL A 100 6.31 12.79 3.51
C VAL A 100 5.09 11.94 3.20
N ALA A 101 5.28 10.65 2.92
CA ALA A 101 4.21 9.69 2.67
C ALA A 101 3.23 9.58 3.84
N SER A 102 3.71 9.63 5.10
CA SER A 102 2.85 9.63 6.28
C SER A 102 1.96 10.87 6.39
N ARG A 103 2.37 12.00 5.80
CA ARG A 103 1.61 13.26 5.79
C ARG A 103 0.69 13.38 4.58
N MET A 104 1.18 13.02 3.39
CA MET A 104 0.43 13.11 2.14
C MET A 104 -0.58 11.98 1.96
N HIS A 105 -0.22 10.76 2.38
CA HIS A 105 -1.02 9.55 2.19
C HIS A 105 -1.13 8.75 3.50
N PRO A 106 -1.76 9.31 4.55
CA PRO A 106 -1.77 8.71 5.88
C PRO A 106 -2.39 7.30 5.89
N ASP A 107 -3.44 7.06 5.10
CA ASP A 107 -4.08 5.75 5.00
C ASP A 107 -3.20 4.70 4.32
N LEU A 108 -2.53 5.09 3.22
CA LEU A 108 -1.59 4.21 2.51
C LEU A 108 -0.38 3.89 3.41
N TYR A 109 0.16 4.90 4.08
CA TYR A 109 1.28 4.74 5.01
C TYR A 109 0.89 3.83 6.18
N GLY A 110 -0.28 4.06 6.78
CA GLY A 110 -0.81 3.24 7.86
C GLY A 110 -1.02 1.78 7.43
N ALA A 111 -1.55 1.55 6.21
CA ALA A 111 -1.67 0.22 5.64
C ALA A 111 -0.30 -0.44 5.43
N ALA A 112 0.65 0.24 4.79
CA ALA A 112 2.00 -0.28 4.57
C ALA A 112 2.73 -0.64 5.88
N CYS A 113 2.60 0.20 6.92
CA CYS A 113 3.22 -0.02 8.23
C CYS A 113 2.54 -1.11 9.07
N SER A 114 1.31 -1.50 8.74
CA SER A 114 0.61 -2.55 9.48
C SER A 114 1.26 -3.91 9.25
N ARG A 115 1.47 -4.67 10.35
CA ARG A 115 2.02 -6.04 10.34
C ARG A 115 1.23 -7.01 9.46
N ARG A 116 -0.05 -6.72 9.20
CA ARG A 116 -0.91 -7.52 8.30
C ARG A 116 -0.46 -7.47 6.84
N TYR A 117 0.12 -6.35 6.42
CA TYR A 117 0.55 -6.16 5.03
C TYR A 117 2.07 -6.30 4.97
N PHE A 118 2.82 -5.21 5.17
CA PHE A 118 4.28 -5.22 5.00
C PHE A 118 5.04 -4.97 6.31
N GLY A 119 4.36 -4.56 7.37
CA GLY A 119 4.97 -4.28 8.68
C GLY A 119 5.96 -3.11 8.67
N GLY A 120 5.95 -2.29 7.61
CA GLY A 120 6.86 -1.17 7.46
C GLY A 120 6.83 -0.58 6.05
N TRP A 121 6.97 0.75 5.96
CA TRP A 121 7.00 1.49 4.69
C TRP A 121 8.10 1.00 3.75
N ALA A 122 9.31 0.74 4.30
CA ALA A 122 10.44 0.26 3.51
C ALA A 122 10.18 -1.11 2.85
N ASN A 123 9.49 -2.00 3.55
CA ASN A 123 9.12 -3.32 3.02
C ASN A 123 8.06 -3.19 1.92
N ALA A 124 7.10 -2.28 2.09
CA ALA A 124 6.09 -2.01 1.07
C ALA A 124 6.71 -1.42 -0.21
N LEU A 125 7.67 -0.50 -0.07
CA LEU A 125 8.44 0.01 -1.21
C LEU A 125 9.24 -1.09 -1.91
N LYS A 126 9.91 -1.95 -1.15
CA LYS A 126 10.62 -3.11 -1.72
C LYS A 126 9.68 -4.03 -2.49
N ALA A 127 8.49 -4.32 -1.94
CA ALA A 127 7.47 -5.12 -2.62
C ALA A 127 6.90 -4.42 -3.87
N ALA A 128 6.86 -3.09 -3.86
CA ALA A 128 6.56 -2.30 -5.05
C ALA A 128 7.73 -2.23 -6.05
N GLY A 129 8.86 -2.88 -5.75
CA GLY A 129 10.07 -2.88 -6.56
C GLY A 129 10.81 -1.55 -6.52
N ILE A 130 10.68 -0.77 -5.46
CA ILE A 130 11.38 0.51 -5.28
C ILE A 130 12.53 0.27 -4.31
N GLN A 131 13.76 0.39 -4.81
CA GLN A 131 14.96 0.27 -3.99
C GLN A 131 15.22 1.56 -3.22
N ILE A 132 15.56 1.42 -1.94
CA ILE A 132 15.90 2.54 -1.06
C ILE A 132 17.42 2.55 -0.93
N GLN A 133 18.09 3.52 -1.53
CA GLN A 133 19.51 3.73 -1.26
C GLN A 133 19.60 4.60 -0.01
N ARG A 134 20.08 4.00 1.08
CA ARG A 134 20.41 4.76 2.30
C ARG A 134 21.82 5.30 2.12
N ASP A 135 21.92 6.51 1.60
CA ASP A 135 23.24 7.08 1.28
C ASP A 135 24.05 7.40 2.56
N LYS A 136 23.40 7.66 3.70
CA LYS A 136 24.04 7.89 5.02
C LYS A 136 23.12 7.51 6.20
N PRO A 137 23.65 7.03 7.35
CA PRO A 137 22.88 6.97 8.59
C PRO A 137 22.50 8.39 9.04
N GLY A 138 21.20 8.63 9.28
CA GLY A 138 20.69 9.92 9.78
C GLY A 138 20.11 10.88 8.74
N LYS A 139 20.12 10.55 7.44
CA LYS A 139 19.36 11.30 6.41
C LYS A 139 18.30 10.40 5.73
N PRO A 140 17.14 10.92 5.30
CA PRO A 140 16.20 10.16 4.48
C PRO A 140 16.91 9.79 3.17
N GLY A 141 17.16 8.50 2.95
CA GLY A 141 17.88 8.01 1.76
C GLY A 141 17.19 8.40 0.46
N GLU A 142 17.97 8.60 -0.61
CA GLU A 142 17.40 8.85 -1.93
C GLU A 142 16.66 7.63 -2.45
N TYR A 143 15.42 7.85 -2.89
CA TYR A 143 14.63 6.84 -3.57
C TYR A 143 15.07 6.80 -5.04
N LYS A 144 16.13 6.04 -5.33
CA LYS A 144 16.51 5.79 -6.72
C LYS A 144 15.60 4.71 -7.28
N ALA A 145 14.62 5.15 -8.07
CA ALA A 145 13.96 4.27 -9.00
C ALA A 145 14.97 3.90 -10.11
N SER A 146 15.82 2.90 -9.83
CA SER A 146 16.35 2.08 -10.93
C SER A 146 15.13 1.65 -11.76
N LEU A 147 15.23 1.58 -13.08
CA LEU A 147 14.14 1.11 -13.95
C LEU A 147 13.86 -0.35 -13.61
N THR A 148 13.11 -0.56 -12.53
CA THR A 148 12.97 -1.81 -11.83
C THR A 148 12.01 -2.69 -12.61
N GLU A 149 12.10 -4.00 -12.44
CA GLU A 149 11.33 -5.00 -13.20
C GLU A 149 9.83 -4.66 -13.29
N TRP A 150 9.20 -4.16 -12.22
CA TRP A 150 7.79 -3.77 -12.26
C TRP A 150 7.46 -2.62 -13.24
N LYS A 151 8.39 -1.70 -13.53
CA LYS A 151 8.16 -0.69 -14.57
C LYS A 151 8.16 -1.34 -15.94
N VAL A 152 8.95 -2.39 -16.13
CA VAL A 152 8.94 -3.19 -17.36
C VAL A 152 7.59 -3.89 -17.47
N ASP A 153 7.15 -4.57 -16.41
CA ASP A 153 5.86 -5.24 -16.36
C ASP A 153 4.71 -4.28 -16.67
N LEU A 154 4.74 -3.06 -16.11
CA LEU A 154 3.72 -2.05 -16.39
C LEU A 154 3.73 -1.57 -17.85
N LEU A 155 4.91 -1.40 -18.46
CA LEU A 155 5.00 -1.05 -19.88
C LEU A 155 4.43 -2.18 -20.76
N LEU A 156 4.67 -3.44 -20.38
CA LEU A 156 4.14 -4.64 -21.06
C LEU A 156 2.63 -4.78 -20.86
N GLU A 157 2.12 -4.57 -19.64
CA GLU A 157 0.68 -4.56 -19.36
C GLU A 157 -0.02 -3.45 -20.15
N ARG A 158 0.60 -2.27 -20.21
CA ARG A 158 0.02 -1.12 -20.92
C ARG A 158 -0.11 -1.37 -22.42
N ILE A 159 0.90 -2.01 -23.04
CA ILE A 159 0.82 -2.36 -24.46
C ILE A 159 -0.17 -3.51 -24.71
N SER A 160 -0.29 -4.48 -23.79
CA SER A 160 -1.31 -5.52 -23.87
C SER A 160 -2.73 -4.97 -23.75
N GLN A 161 -2.99 -4.02 -22.83
CA GLN A 161 -4.28 -3.34 -22.73
C GLN A 161 -4.64 -2.57 -24.02
N LEU A 162 -3.66 -1.93 -24.65
CA LEU A 162 -3.89 -1.26 -25.94
C LEU A 162 -4.25 -2.28 -27.04
N ALA A 163 -3.66 -3.47 -27.01
CA ALA A 163 -3.99 -4.56 -27.93
C ALA A 163 -5.41 -5.10 -27.70
N GLU A 164 -5.83 -5.27 -26.44
CA GLU A 164 -7.16 -5.75 -26.06
C GLU A 164 -8.28 -4.77 -26.43
N GLN A 165 -8.01 -3.47 -26.34
CA GLN A 165 -8.96 -2.42 -26.73
C GLN A 165 -9.17 -2.28 -28.25
N LYS A 166 -8.68 -3.24 -29.05
CA LYS A 166 -8.74 -3.30 -30.52
C LYS A 166 -8.11 -2.10 -31.24
N TYR A 167 -7.28 -1.31 -30.56
CA TYR A 167 -6.46 -0.31 -31.23
C TYR A 167 -5.37 -1.02 -32.04
N SER A 168 -5.02 -0.47 -33.21
CA SER A 168 -3.85 -0.95 -33.93
C SER A 168 -2.61 -0.70 -33.05
N ILE A 169 -1.92 -1.77 -32.69
CA ILE A 169 -0.64 -1.72 -31.97
C ILE A 169 0.56 -1.64 -32.92
N ASP A 170 0.33 -1.18 -34.16
CA ASP A 170 1.41 -0.90 -35.09
C ASP A 170 2.35 0.15 -34.49
N GLU A 171 3.65 -0.02 -34.71
CA GLU A 171 4.70 0.82 -34.15
C GLU A 171 4.42 2.32 -34.33
N HIS A 172 4.03 2.71 -35.54
CA HIS A 172 3.71 4.09 -35.89
C HIS A 172 2.51 4.64 -35.10
N ASN A 173 1.49 3.82 -34.85
CA ASN A 173 0.31 4.24 -34.12
C ASN A 173 0.60 4.41 -32.63
N VAL A 174 1.36 3.50 -32.01
CA VAL A 174 1.74 3.63 -30.59
C VAL A 174 2.74 4.77 -30.40
N GLN A 175 3.63 5.01 -31.36
CA GLN A 175 4.53 6.17 -31.33
C GLN A 175 3.75 7.51 -31.35
N ALA A 176 2.63 7.58 -32.08
CA ALA A 176 1.77 8.75 -32.13
C ALA A 176 0.88 8.90 -30.87
N LEU A 177 0.22 7.83 -30.43
CA LEU A 177 -0.73 7.84 -29.32
C LEU A 177 -0.06 7.87 -27.94
N ALA A 178 1.09 7.21 -27.81
CA ALA A 178 1.81 7.03 -26.54
C ALA A 178 3.34 7.13 -26.75
N PRO A 179 3.87 8.30 -27.16
CA PRO A 179 5.29 8.48 -27.49
C PRO A 179 6.23 8.20 -26.31
N THR A 180 5.79 8.42 -25.08
CA THR A 180 6.56 8.14 -23.86
C THR A 180 6.66 6.64 -23.59
N LEU A 181 5.57 5.89 -23.77
CA LEU A 181 5.51 4.43 -23.68
C LEU A 181 6.41 3.79 -24.74
N TYR A 182 6.29 4.24 -25.99
CA TYR A 182 7.14 3.79 -27.10
C TYR A 182 8.63 4.00 -26.78
N LYS A 183 9.04 5.22 -26.44
CA LYS A 183 10.45 5.54 -26.09
C LYS A 183 10.96 4.70 -24.91
N ALA A 184 10.11 4.47 -23.90
CA ALA A 184 10.48 3.65 -22.75
C ALA A 184 10.68 2.18 -23.11
N LEU A 185 9.79 1.61 -23.94
CA LEU A 185 9.89 0.24 -24.45
C LEU A 185 11.13 0.05 -25.32
N ILE A 186 11.38 0.95 -26.29
CA ILE A 186 12.57 0.89 -27.14
C ILE A 186 13.85 0.99 -26.32
N ARG A 187 13.92 1.92 -25.35
CA ARG A 187 15.08 2.04 -24.47
C ARG A 187 15.33 0.77 -23.65
N ARG A 188 14.28 0.01 -23.30
CA ARG A 188 14.39 -1.18 -22.45
C ARG A 188 14.69 -2.46 -23.21
N PHE A 189 14.00 -2.68 -24.33
CA PHE A 189 14.02 -3.92 -25.09
C PHE A 189 14.83 -3.83 -26.39
N GLY A 190 15.32 -2.63 -26.74
CA GLY A 190 16.12 -2.37 -27.93
C GLY A 190 15.32 -2.22 -29.22
N SER A 191 14.21 -2.95 -29.37
CA SER A 191 13.32 -2.84 -30.55
C SER A 191 11.85 -3.06 -30.21
N TRP A 192 10.97 -2.56 -31.09
CA TRP A 192 9.52 -2.76 -30.96
C TRP A 192 9.13 -4.25 -31.01
N ALA A 193 9.80 -5.02 -31.87
CA ALA A 193 9.56 -6.45 -32.00
C ALA A 193 9.93 -7.23 -30.73
N GLU A 194 11.05 -6.88 -30.07
CA GLU A 194 11.41 -7.48 -28.78
C GLU A 194 10.43 -7.10 -27.67
N ALA A 195 9.95 -5.85 -27.64
CA ALA A 195 8.94 -5.41 -26.69
C ALA A 195 7.61 -6.19 -26.84
N LEU A 196 7.17 -6.44 -28.06
CA LEU A 196 5.95 -7.22 -28.34
C LEU A 196 6.12 -8.71 -28.02
N ARG A 197 7.30 -9.28 -28.30
CA ARG A 197 7.64 -10.66 -27.87
C ARG A 197 7.60 -10.79 -26.35
N ALA A 198 8.18 -9.81 -25.64
CA ALA A 198 8.14 -9.77 -24.18
C ALA A 198 6.72 -9.62 -23.62
N ALA A 199 5.82 -8.95 -24.35
CA ALA A 199 4.40 -8.83 -24.00
C ALA A 199 3.56 -10.06 -24.42
N HIS A 200 4.17 -11.09 -25.03
CA HIS A 200 3.48 -12.24 -25.63
C HIS A 200 2.44 -11.88 -26.70
N ILE A 201 2.63 -10.77 -27.40
CA ILE A 201 1.74 -10.32 -28.46
C ILE A 201 2.24 -10.83 -29.81
N THR A 202 1.47 -11.72 -30.45
CA THR A 202 1.78 -12.25 -31.78
C THR A 202 1.39 -11.24 -32.86
N THR A 203 2.36 -10.44 -33.32
CA THR A 203 2.14 -9.62 -34.52
C THR A 203 2.25 -10.49 -35.77
N ARG A 204 1.18 -10.53 -36.57
CA ARG A 204 1.24 -11.16 -37.91
C ARG A 204 2.30 -10.41 -38.73
N PRO A 205 3.25 -11.11 -39.39
CA PRO A 205 4.25 -10.42 -40.19
C PRO A 205 3.55 -9.58 -41.25
N ARG A 206 3.98 -8.33 -41.45
CA ARG A 206 3.57 -7.51 -42.60
C ARG A 206 3.80 -8.36 -43.85
N SER A 207 2.72 -8.75 -44.54
CA SER A 207 2.86 -9.32 -45.87
C SER A 207 3.60 -8.28 -46.71
N LYS A 208 4.75 -8.66 -47.26
CA LYS A 208 5.43 -7.84 -48.26
C LYS A 208 4.38 -7.59 -49.35
N ARG A 209 3.95 -6.34 -49.53
CA ARG A 209 3.17 -5.93 -50.72
C ARG A 209 3.99 -6.39 -51.92
N LEU A 210 3.54 -7.45 -52.59
CA LEU A 210 4.04 -7.80 -53.92
C LEU A 210 3.84 -6.56 -54.78
N ARG A 211 4.94 -5.90 -55.13
CA ARG A 211 4.92 -4.84 -56.14
C ARG A 211 4.39 -5.50 -57.41
N ARG A 212 3.16 -5.13 -57.80
CA ARG A 212 2.65 -5.42 -59.14
C ARG A 212 3.64 -4.83 -60.12
N ILE A 213 4.39 -5.68 -60.82
CA ILE A 213 5.11 -5.31 -62.03
C ILE A 213 4.02 -5.04 -63.06
N ARG A 214 3.88 -3.77 -63.44
CA ARG A 214 3.07 -3.36 -64.59
C ARG A 214 4.06 -3.21 -65.73
N ASN A 215 4.11 -4.21 -66.62
CA ASN A 215 4.78 -4.06 -67.91
C ASN A 215 3.79 -3.46 -68.91
N ALA A 216 4.39 -2.71 -69.86
CA ALA A 216 3.80 -1.81 -70.84
C ALA A 216 2.62 -2.39 -71.64
#